data_AF-A0A6J3C719-F1
#
_entry.id   AF-A0A6J3C719-F1
#
_cell.length_a   1.000
_cell.length_b   1.000
_cell.length_c   1.000
_cell.angle_alpha   90.00
_cell.angle_beta   90.00
_cell.angle_gamma   90.00
#
_symmetry.space_group_name_H-M   'P 1'
#
loop_
_entity.id
_entity.type
_entity.pdbx_description
1 polymer ?
#
loop_
_entity_poly.entity_id
_entity_poly.type
_entity_poly.pdbx_seq_one_letter_code
_entity_poly.pdbx_strand_id
1 'polypeptide(L)'
;MQLWLFSVFLFVPALGEDFPSLITANASIAVVLDRQYLGEQYQSILDDLKDYIKELARVDLKHGGVVVHYFSWTTISLKKGFIAVFSIASCEDTWSLFSRTEEEDLLLFALTEVDCPRLPLNAAITVTYTEPGEELPQILLDLRTTRAFKWKSAAILHDDTL
;
A
#
# COMPACT_ATOMS: atom_id res chain seq x y z
N MET A 1 54.55 -23.48 -16.10
CA MET A 1 53.07 -23.54 -15.99
C MET A 1 52.72 -23.13 -14.57
N GLN A 2 52.36 -21.85 -14.33
CA GLN A 2 50.97 -21.34 -14.35
C GLN A 2 50.09 -22.14 -13.36
N LEU A 3 49.47 -21.59 -12.31
CA LEU A 3 49.01 -20.23 -12.00
C LEU A 3 49.13 -19.96 -10.48
N TRP A 4 49.58 -18.77 -10.11
CA TRP A 4 49.33 -18.21 -8.78
C TRP A 4 47.94 -17.59 -8.78
N LEU A 5 47.00 -18.20 -8.06
CA LEU A 5 45.68 -17.64 -7.77
C LEU A 5 45.85 -16.49 -6.76
N PHE A 6 46.08 -15.28 -7.27
CA PHE A 6 45.86 -14.06 -6.50
C PHE A 6 44.35 -13.91 -6.27
N SER A 7 43.89 -14.30 -5.08
CA SER A 7 42.57 -13.93 -4.57
C SER A 7 42.58 -12.43 -4.28
N VAL A 8 42.19 -11.64 -5.27
CA VAL A 8 41.86 -10.23 -5.10
C VAL A 8 40.47 -10.19 -4.48
N PHE A 9 40.41 -10.07 -3.15
CA PHE A 9 39.21 -9.62 -2.46
C PHE A 9 38.94 -8.19 -2.90
N LEU A 10 38.07 -8.03 -3.91
CA LEU A 10 37.44 -6.77 -4.26
C LEU A 10 36.55 -6.36 -3.09
N PHE A 11 37.12 -5.60 -2.14
CA PHE A 11 36.38 -4.74 -1.25
C PHE A 11 35.73 -3.65 -2.10
N VAL A 12 34.52 -3.94 -2.60
CA VAL A 12 33.64 -2.88 -3.11
C VAL A 12 33.20 -2.11 -1.87
N PRO A 13 33.55 -0.82 -1.71
CA PRO A 13 32.92 0.00 -0.69
C PRO A 13 31.43 0.08 -1.05
N ALA A 14 30.59 -0.57 -0.25
CA ALA A 14 29.18 -0.27 -0.25
C ALA A 14 29.06 1.17 0.24
N LEU A 15 28.74 2.09 -0.68
CA LEU A 15 28.17 3.38 -0.30
C LEU A 15 26.83 3.05 0.35
N GLY A 16 26.81 3.02 1.68
CA GLY A 16 25.55 3.18 2.39
C GLY A 16 25.01 4.52 1.96
N GLU A 17 23.86 4.53 1.28
CA GLU A 17 23.13 5.77 1.10
C GLU A 17 22.73 6.22 2.50
N ASP A 18 23.45 7.21 3.02
CA ASP A 18 23.06 7.93 4.21
C ASP A 18 21.72 8.58 3.90
N PHE A 19 20.62 7.92 4.29
CA PHE A 19 19.32 8.55 4.35
C PHE A 19 19.51 9.82 5.19
N PRO A 20 19.36 11.03 4.62
CA PRO A 20 19.45 12.23 5.40
C PRO A 20 18.33 12.11 6.43
N SER A 21 18.70 12.00 7.70
CA SER A 21 17.75 11.95 8.80
C SER A 21 16.78 13.12 8.64
N LEU A 22 15.55 12.80 8.25
CA LEU A 22 14.43 13.66 7.91
C LEU A 22 13.92 14.45 9.14
N ILE A 23 14.81 15.15 9.83
CA ILE A 23 14.46 15.90 11.05
C ILE A 23 13.84 17.27 10.68
N THR A 24 13.89 17.70 9.40
CA THR A 24 13.35 19.01 8.98
C THR A 24 12.68 19.07 7.61
N ALA A 25 12.33 17.96 6.96
CA ALA A 25 11.58 18.01 5.69
C ALA A 25 10.08 17.81 5.97
N ASN A 26 9.25 18.79 5.59
CA ASN A 26 7.80 18.58 5.55
C ASN A 26 7.50 17.51 4.49
N ALA A 27 7.08 16.33 4.94
CA ALA A 27 6.68 15.25 4.05
C ALA A 27 5.18 15.33 3.77
N SER A 28 4.75 15.19 2.52
CA SER A 28 3.34 15.19 2.19
C SER A 28 2.82 13.78 1.95
N ILE A 29 1.62 13.48 2.45
CA ILE A 29 0.90 12.22 2.19
C ILE A 29 -0.41 12.55 1.48
N ALA A 30 -0.71 11.81 0.42
CA ALA A 30 -2.00 11.88 -0.24
C ALA A 30 -2.94 10.82 0.35
N VAL A 31 -4.10 11.23 0.84
CA VAL A 31 -5.18 10.37 1.28
C VAL A 31 -6.28 10.44 0.25
N VAL A 32 -6.54 9.34 -0.44
CA VAL A 32 -7.55 9.21 -1.49
C VAL A 32 -8.69 8.36 -0.97
N LEU A 33 -9.86 8.95 -0.78
CA LEU A 33 -11.07 8.26 -0.39
C LEU A 33 -12.04 8.38 -1.56
N ASP A 34 -12.22 7.31 -2.33
CA ASP A 34 -13.16 7.37 -3.45
C ASP A 34 -14.59 7.42 -2.94
N ARG A 35 -15.24 8.56 -3.18
CA ARG A 35 -16.63 8.79 -2.77
C ARG A 35 -17.62 7.89 -3.50
N GLN A 36 -17.32 7.48 -4.74
CA GLN A 36 -18.20 6.59 -5.49
C GLN A 36 -18.18 5.18 -4.90
N TYR A 37 -16.98 4.70 -4.57
CA TYR A 37 -16.79 3.42 -3.89
C TYR A 37 -17.38 3.40 -2.48
N LEU A 38 -17.11 4.41 -1.65
CA LEU A 38 -17.54 4.44 -0.25
C LEU A 38 -19.02 4.81 -0.05
N GLY A 39 -19.65 5.43 -1.04
CA GLY A 39 -21.07 5.79 -1.00
C GLY A 39 -21.46 6.58 0.26
N GLU A 40 -22.39 6.04 1.04
CA GLU A 40 -22.92 6.67 2.25
C GLU A 40 -21.92 6.67 3.42
N GLN A 41 -20.99 5.72 3.46
CA GLN A 41 -19.98 5.60 4.52
C GLN A 41 -18.84 6.63 4.38
N TYR A 42 -18.75 7.30 3.23
CA TYR A 42 -17.68 8.23 2.90
C TYR A 42 -17.42 9.27 4.00
N GLN A 43 -18.46 9.92 4.52
CA GLN A 43 -18.27 10.99 5.52
C GLN A 43 -17.83 10.44 6.88
N SER A 44 -18.41 9.32 7.32
CA SER A 44 -18.01 8.67 8.58
C SER A 44 -16.54 8.30 8.54
N ILE A 45 -16.13 7.59 7.49
CA ILE A 45 -14.74 7.13 7.32
C ILE A 45 -13.77 8.31 7.19
N LEU A 46 -14.15 9.36 6.46
CA LEU A 46 -13.32 10.56 6.32
C LEU A 46 -13.09 11.26 7.67
N ASP A 47 -14.13 11.40 8.48
CA ASP A 47 -14.05 12.08 9.77
C ASP A 47 -13.25 11.23 10.78
N ASP A 48 -13.51 9.93 10.84
CA ASP A 48 -12.76 8.98 11.67
C ASP A 48 -11.27 8.98 11.30
N LEU A 49 -10.95 8.96 10.00
CA LEU A 49 -9.57 8.99 9.51
C LEU A 49 -8.87 10.31 9.84
N LYS A 50 -9.56 11.46 9.71
CA LYS A 50 -9.01 12.76 10.08
C LYS A 50 -8.69 12.83 11.56
N ASP A 51 -9.58 12.33 12.41
CA ASP A 51 -9.37 12.30 13.85
C ASP A 51 -8.18 11.40 14.21
N TYR A 52 -8.10 10.20 13.61
CA TYR A 52 -6.96 9.30 13.80
C TYR A 52 -5.63 9.92 13.37
N ILE A 53 -5.56 10.52 12.19
CA ILE A 53 -4.36 11.20 11.67
C ILE A 53 -3.97 12.38 12.56
N LYS A 54 -4.95 13.14 13.07
CA LYS A 54 -4.71 14.26 13.97
C LYS A 54 -4.14 13.82 15.31
N GLU A 55 -4.61 12.68 15.83
CA GLU A 55 -4.05 12.07 17.05
C GLU A 55 -2.62 11.59 16.81
N LEU A 56 -2.35 10.84 15.73
CA LEU A 56 -1.01 10.39 15.37
C LEU A 56 -0.02 11.55 15.19
N ALA A 57 -0.45 12.60 14.48
CA ALA A 57 0.37 13.79 14.28
C ALA A 57 0.74 14.48 15.60
N ARG A 58 -0.17 14.45 16.59
CA ARG A 58 0.07 15.04 17.91
C ARG A 58 0.95 14.16 18.81
N VAL A 59 0.80 12.85 18.76
CA VAL A 59 1.43 11.91 19.70
C VAL A 59 2.82 11.47 19.22
N ASP A 60 2.93 11.08 17.96
CA ASP A 60 4.12 10.41 17.42
C ASP A 60 4.99 11.36 16.58
N LEU A 61 4.39 12.32 15.87
CA LEU A 61 5.11 13.27 15.01
C LEU A 61 5.47 14.59 15.73
N LYS A 62 5.93 14.50 16.99
CA LYS A 62 6.26 15.69 17.82
C LYS A 62 7.39 16.57 17.25
N HIS A 63 8.24 16.00 16.41
CA HIS A 63 9.45 16.64 15.89
C HIS A 63 9.49 16.75 14.36
N GLY A 64 8.47 16.27 13.66
CA GLY A 64 8.37 16.31 12.20
C GLY A 64 6.99 16.76 11.74
N GLY A 65 6.92 17.55 10.67
CA GLY A 65 5.66 17.95 10.06
C GLY A 65 5.27 17.01 8.92
N VAL A 66 4.08 16.42 8.99
CA VAL A 66 3.47 15.70 7.87
C VAL A 66 2.26 16.48 7.38
N VAL A 67 2.23 16.82 6.10
CA VAL A 67 1.10 17.50 5.47
C VAL A 67 0.22 16.48 4.78
N VAL A 68 -1.01 16.33 5.25
CA VAL A 68 -1.96 15.36 4.70
C VAL A 68 -2.92 16.06 3.75
N HIS A 69 -2.99 15.60 2.51
CA HIS A 69 -3.90 16.08 1.49
C HIS A 69 -5.01 15.06 1.26
N TYR A 70 -6.26 15.47 1.46
CA TYR A 70 -7.42 14.61 1.28
C TYR A 70 -8.05 14.82 -0.09
N PHE A 71 -8.30 13.74 -0.82
CA PHE A 71 -8.90 13.72 -2.13
C PHE A 71 -10.11 12.79 -2.15
N SER A 72 -11.20 13.24 -2.77
CA SER A 72 -12.46 12.48 -2.88
C SER A 72 -12.60 11.69 -4.19
N TRP A 73 -11.58 11.74 -5.05
CA TRP A 73 -11.53 11.09 -6.35
C TRP A 73 -10.13 10.53 -6.60
N THR A 74 -10.05 9.49 -7.42
CA THR A 74 -8.79 8.79 -7.75
C THR A 74 -7.99 9.51 -8.83
N THR A 75 -8.62 10.37 -9.65
CA THR A 75 -7.97 11.15 -10.73
C THR A 75 -7.22 12.37 -10.19
N ILE A 76 -6.18 12.12 -9.39
CA ILE A 76 -5.30 13.15 -8.84
C ILE A 76 -3.95 13.19 -9.54
N SER A 77 -3.34 14.38 -9.55
CA SER A 77 -1.96 14.56 -9.99
C SER A 77 -1.02 14.38 -8.80
N LEU A 78 -0.19 13.35 -8.85
CA LEU A 78 0.79 13.02 -7.81
C LEU A 78 2.13 13.79 -7.95
N LYS A 79 2.21 14.72 -8.91
CA LYS A 79 3.44 15.44 -9.24
C LYS A 79 4.02 16.22 -8.06
N LYS A 80 5.19 15.75 -7.61
CA LYS A 80 6.19 16.34 -6.70
C LYS A 80 5.71 16.76 -5.30
N GLY A 81 6.20 16.04 -4.29
CA GLY A 81 6.17 16.42 -2.87
C GLY A 81 5.52 15.37 -1.98
N PHE A 82 4.80 14.41 -2.56
CA PHE A 82 4.28 13.27 -1.82
C PHE A 82 5.36 12.23 -1.58
N ILE A 83 5.31 11.57 -0.43
CA ILE A 83 6.16 10.41 -0.10
C ILE A 83 5.39 9.10 -0.12
N ALA A 84 4.07 9.17 0.05
CA ALA A 84 3.19 8.02 0.12
C ALA A 84 1.76 8.43 -0.25
N VAL A 85 1.01 7.44 -0.71
CA VAL A 85 -0.41 7.53 -1.01
C VAL A 85 -1.13 6.47 -0.18
N PHE A 86 -2.11 6.89 0.61
CA PHE A 86 -3.07 6.01 1.24
C PHE A 86 -4.38 6.11 0.47
N SER A 87 -4.95 4.99 0.01
CA SER A 87 -6.18 5.00 -0.77
C SER A 87 -7.22 4.02 -0.26
N ILE A 88 -8.50 4.39 -0.33
CA ILE A 88 -9.65 3.49 -0.25
C ILE A 88 -10.46 3.65 -1.53
N ALA A 89 -10.43 2.66 -2.41
CA ALA A 89 -11.04 2.75 -3.74
C ALA A 89 -11.39 1.38 -4.33
N SER A 90 -12.16 1.39 -5.43
CA SER A 90 -12.47 0.20 -6.22
C SER A 90 -11.19 -0.50 -6.71
N CYS A 91 -11.29 -1.76 -7.12
CA CYS A 91 -10.12 -2.50 -7.62
C CYS A 91 -9.55 -1.83 -8.89
N GLU A 92 -10.42 -1.41 -9.82
CA GLU A 92 -10.01 -0.72 -11.06
C GLU A 92 -9.26 0.58 -10.75
N ASP A 93 -9.80 1.40 -9.85
CA ASP A 93 -9.17 2.66 -9.45
C ASP A 93 -7.87 2.44 -8.69
N THR A 94 -7.78 1.40 -7.87
CA THR A 94 -6.58 1.04 -7.13
C THR A 94 -5.43 0.71 -8.09
N TRP A 95 -5.69 -0.07 -9.14
CA TRP A 95 -4.70 -0.37 -10.17
C TRP A 95 -4.33 0.86 -11.01
N SER A 96 -5.31 1.71 -11.33
CA SER A 96 -5.09 2.99 -12.01
C SER A 96 -4.27 3.97 -11.17
N LEU A 97 -4.44 3.98 -9.85
CA LEU A 97 -3.66 4.80 -8.92
C LEU A 97 -2.25 4.22 -8.77
N PHE A 98 -2.13 2.89 -8.71
CA PHE A 98 -0.85 2.18 -8.62
C PHE A 98 0.10 2.52 -9.77
N SER A 99 -0.37 2.50 -11.02
CA SER A 99 0.47 2.84 -12.17
C SER A 99 1.04 4.26 -12.08
N ARG A 100 0.26 5.21 -11.56
CA ARG A 100 0.69 6.59 -11.35
C ARG A 100 1.62 6.77 -10.16
N THR A 101 1.47 5.96 -9.11
CA THR A 101 2.42 5.96 -7.98
C THR A 101 3.75 5.32 -8.36
N GLU A 102 3.73 4.30 -9.23
CA GLU A 102 4.94 3.65 -9.74
C GLU A 102 5.76 4.60 -10.63
N GLU A 103 5.10 5.42 -11.46
CA GLU A 103 5.78 6.45 -12.27
C GLU A 103 6.51 7.52 -11.44
N GLU A 104 6.08 7.77 -10.21
CA GLU A 104 6.60 8.82 -9.32
C GLU A 104 7.37 8.25 -8.11
N ASP A 105 7.68 6.94 -8.11
CA ASP A 105 8.38 6.21 -7.03
C ASP A 105 7.74 6.40 -5.63
N LEU A 106 6.40 6.40 -5.56
CA LEU A 106 5.65 6.59 -4.32
C LEU A 106 5.20 5.26 -3.71
N LEU A 107 5.26 5.16 -2.38
CA LEU A 107 4.65 4.04 -1.67
C LEU A 107 3.12 4.16 -1.70
N LEU A 108 2.44 3.17 -2.30
CA LEU A 108 0.99 3.05 -2.24
C LEU A 108 0.55 2.08 -1.14
N PHE A 109 -0.29 2.55 -0.24
CA PHE A 109 -1.07 1.73 0.69
C PHE A 109 -2.55 1.80 0.27
N ALA A 110 -3.12 0.70 -0.19
CA ALA A 110 -4.47 0.65 -0.74
C ALA A 110 -5.37 -0.30 0.06
N LEU A 111 -6.55 0.19 0.43
CA LEU A 111 -7.71 -0.60 0.85
C LEU A 111 -8.66 -0.73 -0.34
N THR A 112 -9.05 -1.95 -0.66
CA THR A 112 -9.91 -2.23 -1.83
C THR A 112 -10.85 -3.40 -1.57
N GLU A 113 -11.77 -3.65 -2.48
CA GLU A 113 -12.80 -4.70 -2.35
C GLU A 113 -12.25 -6.14 -2.39
N VAL A 114 -13.09 -7.09 -2.03
CA VAL A 114 -12.82 -8.52 -2.19
C VAL A 114 -12.62 -8.89 -3.66
N ASP A 115 -11.93 -10.00 -3.90
CA ASP A 115 -11.60 -10.51 -5.24
C ASP A 115 -10.67 -9.59 -6.07
N CYS A 116 -10.07 -8.57 -5.45
CA CYS A 116 -9.05 -7.76 -6.11
C CYS A 116 -7.67 -8.44 -6.03
N PRO A 117 -6.97 -8.63 -7.17
CA PRO A 117 -5.61 -9.14 -7.16
C PRO A 117 -4.66 -8.20 -6.40
N ARG A 118 -3.82 -8.76 -5.53
CA ARG A 118 -2.81 -7.99 -4.79
C ARG A 118 -1.84 -7.29 -5.74
N LEU A 119 -1.48 -6.04 -5.41
CA LEU A 119 -0.42 -5.32 -6.08
C LEU A 119 0.96 -5.96 -5.76
N PRO A 120 2.00 -5.68 -6.58
CA PRO A 120 3.35 -6.18 -6.33
C PRO A 120 3.88 -5.78 -4.94
N LEU A 121 4.30 -6.79 -4.16
CA LEU A 121 4.74 -6.64 -2.76
C LEU A 121 5.97 -5.72 -2.58
N ASN A 122 6.73 -5.49 -3.65
CA ASN A 122 7.90 -4.62 -3.65
C ASN A 122 7.57 -3.14 -3.91
N ALA A 123 6.33 -2.83 -4.29
CA ALA A 123 5.93 -1.48 -4.71
C ALA A 123 4.68 -0.95 -4.00
N ALA A 124 3.79 -1.83 -3.51
CA ALA A 124 2.58 -1.41 -2.83
C ALA A 124 2.14 -2.38 -1.73
N ILE A 125 1.36 -1.85 -0.79
CA ILE A 125 0.68 -2.60 0.26
C ILE A 125 -0.80 -2.57 -0.08
N THR A 126 -1.41 -3.73 -0.29
CA THR A 126 -2.85 -3.85 -0.54
C THR A 126 -3.51 -4.60 0.60
N VAL A 127 -4.61 -4.08 1.12
CA VAL A 127 -5.46 -4.70 2.16
C VAL A 127 -6.89 -4.76 1.62
N THR A 128 -7.58 -5.86 1.88
CA THR A 128 -8.98 -6.00 1.50
C THR A 128 -9.87 -5.39 2.57
N TYR A 129 -10.79 -4.53 2.15
CA TYR A 129 -11.84 -3.93 2.95
C TYR A 129 -13.13 -4.73 2.75
N THR A 130 -13.52 -5.48 3.78
CA THR A 130 -14.65 -6.41 3.74
C THR A 130 -15.21 -6.60 5.15
N GLU A 131 -16.46 -7.07 5.24
CA GLU A 131 -17.07 -7.39 6.51
C GLU A 131 -16.53 -8.71 7.07
N PRO A 132 -16.50 -8.90 8.40
CA PRO A 132 -16.09 -10.16 8.99
C PRO A 132 -16.91 -11.34 8.47
N GLY A 133 -16.24 -12.40 7.99
CA GLY A 133 -16.86 -13.58 7.39
C GLY A 133 -16.78 -13.63 5.86
N GLU A 134 -16.46 -12.52 5.20
CA GLU A 134 -16.32 -12.42 3.73
C GLU A 134 -14.85 -12.53 3.26
N GLU A 135 -13.93 -12.98 4.11
CA GLU A 135 -12.49 -13.00 3.80
C GLU A 135 -12.07 -14.21 2.95
N LEU A 136 -12.87 -15.28 2.95
CA LEU A 136 -12.53 -16.55 2.30
C LEU A 136 -12.23 -16.42 0.79
N PRO A 137 -13.01 -15.66 -0.02
CA PRO A 137 -12.69 -15.44 -1.43
C PRO A 137 -11.31 -14.82 -1.63
N GLN A 138 -10.97 -13.79 -0.86
CA GLN A 138 -9.66 -13.15 -0.93
C GLN A 138 -8.53 -14.10 -0.55
N ILE A 139 -8.68 -14.88 0.53
CA ILE A 139 -7.67 -15.86 0.95
C ILE A 139 -7.43 -16.87 -0.17
N LEU A 140 -8.50 -17.38 -0.80
CA LEU A 140 -8.40 -18.33 -1.89
C LEU A 140 -7.72 -17.71 -3.13
N LEU A 141 -8.05 -16.47 -3.45
CA LEU A 141 -7.43 -15.70 -4.53
C LEU A 141 -5.93 -15.50 -4.26
N ASP A 142 -5.55 -15.14 -3.04
CA ASP A 142 -4.16 -14.95 -2.62
C ASP A 142 -3.38 -16.27 -2.74
N LEU A 143 -3.93 -17.41 -2.30
CA LEU A 143 -3.31 -18.72 -2.45
C LEU A 143 -3.12 -19.12 -3.93
N ARG A 144 -4.08 -18.79 -4.78
CA ARG A 144 -4.04 -19.08 -6.22
C ARG A 144 -3.00 -18.22 -6.93
N THR A 145 -2.97 -16.92 -6.66
CA THR A 145 -2.08 -15.95 -7.32
C THR A 145 -0.63 -16.14 -6.91
N THR A 146 -0.37 -16.37 -5.62
CA THR A 146 0.97 -16.68 -5.09
C THR A 146 1.44 -18.09 -5.42
N ARG A 147 0.56 -18.95 -5.95
CA ARG A 147 0.80 -20.38 -6.19
C ARG A 147 1.34 -21.08 -4.95
N ALA A 148 0.82 -20.71 -3.78
CA ALA A 148 1.21 -21.30 -2.50
C ALA A 148 1.03 -22.83 -2.49
N PHE A 149 0.02 -23.33 -3.21
CA PHE A 149 -0.24 -24.76 -3.37
C PHE A 149 -0.38 -25.16 -4.84
N LYS A 150 0.14 -26.35 -5.19
CA LYS A 150 -0.07 -26.98 -6.50
C LYS A 150 -1.30 -27.89 -6.45
N TRP A 151 -2.47 -27.29 -6.60
CA TRP A 151 -3.78 -27.95 -6.67
C TRP A 151 -4.29 -28.13 -8.10
N LYS A 152 -4.91 -29.28 -8.38
CA LYS A 152 -5.71 -29.54 -9.60
C LYS A 152 -7.19 -29.19 -9.40
N SER A 153 -7.68 -29.32 -8.17
CA SER A 153 -9.06 -29.06 -7.77
C SER A 153 -9.10 -28.66 -6.28
N ALA A 154 -10.11 -27.90 -5.88
CA ALA A 154 -10.42 -27.57 -4.51
C ALA A 154 -11.89 -27.89 -4.22
N ALA A 155 -12.19 -28.40 -3.02
CA ALA A 155 -13.55 -28.60 -2.53
C ALA A 155 -13.73 -27.70 -1.31
N ILE A 156 -14.71 -26.80 -1.37
CA ILE A 156 -15.04 -25.86 -0.29
C ILE A 156 -16.32 -26.37 0.36
N LEU A 157 -16.28 -26.61 1.66
CA LEU A 157 -17.45 -26.96 2.46
C LEU A 157 -17.80 -25.72 3.28
N HIS A 158 -18.89 -25.07 2.88
CA HIS A 158 -19.46 -23.92 3.59
C HIS A 158 -20.71 -24.39 4.32
N ASP A 159 -20.72 -24.21 5.64
CA ASP A 159 -21.91 -24.46 6.47
C ASP A 159 -22.52 -23.11 6.82
N ASP A 160 -23.72 -22.87 6.30
CA ASP A 160 -24.44 -21.59 6.42
C ASP A 160 -25.52 -21.67 7.52
N THR A 161 -25.38 -22.60 8.46
CA THR A 161 -26.34 -22.76 9.56
C THR A 161 -25.99 -21.88 10.76
N LEU A 162 -26.94 -21.01 11.10
CA LEU A 162 -27.00 -20.17 12.31
C LEU A 162 -27.49 -20.96 13.53
#